data_AF-A0A535SIR4-F1
#
_entry.id   AF-A0A535SIR4-F1
#
_cell.length_a   1.000
_cell.length_b   1.000
_cell.length_c   1.000
_cell.angle_alpha   90.00
_cell.angle_beta   90.00
_cell.angle_gamma   90.00
#
_symmetry.space_group_name_H-M   'P 1'
#
loop_
_entity.id
_entity.type
_entity.pdbx_description
1 polymer ?
#
loop_
_entity_poly.entity_id
_entity_poly.type
_entity_poly.pdbx_seq_one_letter_code
_entity_poly.pdbx_strand_id
1 'polypeptide(L)'
;MRRPFNQVDVFTSVPYKGNPVAVVMDGAGLAAAQMQAYAHWTNLSETTFLLPPTVPEADYQVRIFTPVSELPFAGHPTLGT
;
A
#
# COMPACT_ATOMS: atom_id res chain seq x y z
N MET A 1 6.61 17.19 -1.59
CA MET A 1 5.17 17.19 -1.26
C MET A 1 4.93 16.17 -0.17
N ARG A 2 4.06 16.47 0.80
CA ARG A 2 3.71 15.55 1.89
C ARG A 2 2.57 14.64 1.41
N ARG A 3 2.68 13.34 1.65
CA ARG A 3 1.65 12.35 1.30
C ARG A 3 1.01 11.80 2.58
N PRO A 4 -0.32 11.65 2.65
CA PRO A 4 -0.95 10.99 3.77
C PRO A 4 -0.52 9.52 3.84
N PHE A 5 -0.30 9.03 5.07
CA PHE A 5 0.21 7.71 5.36
C PHE A 5 -0.54 7.12 6.55
N ASN A 6 -0.96 5.87 6.43
CA ASN A 6 -1.46 5.05 7.54
C ASN A 6 -0.68 3.74 7.60
N GLN A 7 -0.41 3.25 8.81
CA GLN A 7 0.00 1.87 9.03
C GLN A 7 -1.16 1.14 9.70
N VAL A 8 -1.68 0.10 9.06
CA VAL A 8 -2.90 -0.60 9.47
C VAL A 8 -2.57 -2.03 9.84
N ASP A 9 -2.86 -2.42 11.08
CA ASP A 9 -2.79 -3.83 11.50
C ASP A 9 -4.03 -4.57 11.01
N VAL A 10 -3.86 -5.43 10.01
CA VAL A 10 -4.95 -6.21 9.41
C VAL A 10 -5.22 -7.48 10.25
N PHE A 11 -6.47 -7.96 10.23
CA PHE A 11 -6.96 -9.14 10.97
C PHE A 11 -7.02 -9.01 12.49
N THR A 12 -6.99 -7.78 13.00
CA THR A 12 -7.11 -7.52 14.44
C THR A 12 -7.89 -6.22 14.66
N SER A 13 -8.55 -6.11 15.81
CA SER A 13 -9.02 -4.82 16.36
C SER A 13 -8.11 -4.29 17.46
N VAL A 14 -7.10 -5.07 17.86
CA VAL A 14 -6.11 -4.74 18.88
C VAL A 14 -4.82 -4.30 18.21
N PRO A 15 -4.30 -3.09 18.48
CA PRO A 15 -3.02 -2.63 17.96
C PRO A 15 -1.88 -3.62 18.22
N TYR A 16 -0.98 -3.76 17.25
CA TYR A 16 0.24 -4.57 17.29
C TYR A 16 0.01 -6.08 17.34
N LYS A 17 -1.20 -6.55 17.00
CA LYS A 17 -1.58 -7.98 17.02
C LYS A 17 -2.03 -8.52 15.66
N GLY A 18 -1.88 -7.74 14.60
CA GLY A 18 -2.27 -8.07 13.24
C GLY A 18 -1.08 -8.28 12.33
N ASN A 19 -1.34 -8.23 11.02
CA ASN A 19 -0.30 -8.11 10.00
C ASN A 19 -0.30 -6.67 9.46
N PRO A 20 0.76 -5.87 9.73
CA PRO A 20 0.78 -4.46 9.37
C PRO A 20 1.01 -4.27 7.86
N VAL A 21 0.21 -3.39 7.25
CA VAL A 21 0.43 -2.86 5.91
C VAL A 21 0.66 -1.35 5.97
N ALA A 22 1.65 -0.87 5.22
CA ALA A 22 1.86 0.56 5.00
C ALA A 22 0.98 1.04 3.83
N VAL A 23 0.13 2.05 4.07
CA VAL A 23 -0.79 2.60 3.06
C VAL A 23 -0.41 4.04 2.75
N VAL A 24 0.08 4.27 1.52
CA VAL A 24 0.36 5.60 0.98
C VAL A 24 -0.85 6.06 0.18
N MET A 25 -1.61 7.03 0.71
CA MET A 25 -2.92 7.40 0.16
C MET A 25 -2.84 8.30 -1.09
N ASP A 26 -1.65 8.73 -1.50
CA ASP A 26 -1.42 9.49 -2.72
C ASP A 26 -0.15 9.01 -3.43
N GLY A 27 -0.31 8.01 -4.29
CA GLY A 27 0.71 7.47 -5.16
C GLY A 27 0.87 8.21 -6.49
N ALA A 28 0.07 9.26 -6.75
CA ALA A 28 0.12 9.97 -8.01
C ALA A 28 1.49 10.63 -8.23
N GLY A 29 2.00 10.54 -9.46
CA GLY A 29 3.31 11.07 -9.83
C GLY A 29 4.51 10.30 -9.29
N LEU A 30 4.32 9.18 -8.59
CA LEU A 30 5.42 8.28 -8.24
C LEU A 30 5.70 7.27 -9.36
N ALA A 31 6.96 7.19 -9.78
CA ALA A 31 7.42 6.10 -10.62
C ALA A 31 7.46 4.79 -9.83
N ALA A 32 7.35 3.65 -10.53
CA ALA A 32 7.41 2.31 -9.90
C ALA A 32 8.69 2.11 -9.05
N ALA A 33 9.84 2.61 -9.52
CA ALA A 33 11.09 2.54 -8.76
C ALA A 33 11.05 3.33 -7.45
N GLN A 34 10.31 4.44 -7.40
CA GLN A 34 10.13 5.22 -6.16
C GLN A 34 9.18 4.50 -5.20
N MET A 35 8.11 3.89 -5.71
CA MET A 35 7.21 3.03 -4.91
C MET A 35 7.97 1.84 -4.33
N GLN A 36 8.81 1.18 -5.13
CA GLN A 36 9.66 0.07 -4.70
C GLN A 36 10.67 0.49 -3.64
N ALA A 37 11.34 1.64 -3.82
CA ALA A 37 12.28 2.17 -2.83
C ALA A 37 11.59 2.52 -1.51
N TYR A 38 10.36 3.05 -1.57
CA TYR A 38 9.55 3.30 -0.39
C TYR A 38 9.15 1.99 0.30
N ALA A 39 8.67 1.00 -0.44
CA ALA A 39 8.31 -0.31 0.10
C ALA A 39 9.52 -0.97 0.79
N HIS A 40 10.68 -0.94 0.16
CA HIS A 40 11.94 -1.40 0.75
C HIS A 40 12.29 -0.65 2.04
N TRP A 41 12.11 0.68 2.07
CA TRP A 41 12.38 1.50 3.24
C TRP A 41 11.43 1.21 4.42
N THR A 42 10.14 0.96 4.17
CA THR A 42 9.20 0.60 5.25
C THR A 42 9.52 -0.74 5.88
N ASN A 43 10.08 -1.66 5.08
CA ASN A 43 10.43 -3.03 5.48
C ASN A 43 9.27 -3.81 6.14
N LEU A 44 8.02 -3.47 5.81
CA LEU A 44 6.86 -4.29 6.09
C LEU A 44 6.70 -5.37 5.01
N SER A 45 5.86 -6.38 5.26
CA SER A 45 5.56 -7.40 4.26
C SER A 45 5.10 -6.78 2.95
N GLU A 46 4.21 -5.77 3.02
CA GLU A 46 3.76 -5.02 1.88
C GLU A 46 3.55 -3.52 2.20
N THR A 47 3.73 -2.71 1.16
CA THR A 47 3.31 -1.31 1.09
C THR A 47 2.36 -1.14 -0.10
N THR A 48 1.24 -0.45 0.13
CA THR A 48 0.26 -0.13 -0.91
C THR A 48 0.29 1.35 -1.25
N PHE A 49 0.00 1.64 -2.52
CA PHE A 49 -0.12 3.00 -3.04
C PHE A 49 -1.50 3.15 -3.68
N LEU A 50 -2.27 4.12 -3.20
CA LEU A 50 -3.54 4.50 -3.82
C LEU A 50 -3.29 5.44 -4.99
N LEU A 51 -3.92 5.14 -6.11
CA LEU A 51 -3.91 5.93 -7.34
C LEU A 51 -5.36 6.22 -7.77
N PRO A 52 -5.57 7.26 -8.60
CA PRO A 52 -6.85 7.45 -9.27
C PRO A 52 -7.30 6.17 -9.99
N PRO A 53 -8.60 5.84 -9.96
CA PRO A 53 -9.11 4.65 -10.65
C PRO A 53 -8.88 4.75 -12.15
N THR A 54 -8.69 3.60 -12.81
CA THR A 54 -8.51 3.52 -14.27
C THR A 54 -9.82 3.29 -15.03
N VAL A 55 -10.89 2.95 -14.32
CA VAL A 55 -12.25 2.76 -14.86
C VAL A 55 -13.27 3.51 -14.00
N PRO A 56 -14.37 4.04 -14.57
CA PRO A 56 -15.32 4.89 -13.83
C PRO A 56 -16.04 4.22 -12.65
N GLU A 57 -16.17 2.89 -12.67
CA GLU A 57 -16.90 2.12 -11.65
C GLU A 57 -16.05 1.80 -10.41
N ALA A 58 -14.73 2.04 -10.46
CA ALA A 58 -13.83 1.76 -9.35
C ALA A 58 -13.60 3.01 -8.51
N ASP A 59 -13.50 2.85 -7.19
CA ASP A 59 -13.20 3.95 -6.27
C ASP A 59 -11.72 4.39 -6.35
N TYR A 60 -10.82 3.43 -6.54
CA TYR A 60 -9.37 3.66 -6.63
C TYR A 60 -8.65 2.54 -7.38
N GLN A 61 -7.42 2.82 -7.81
CA GLN A 61 -6.45 1.79 -8.18
C GLN A 61 -5.47 1.60 -7.01
N VAL A 62 -5.12 0.36 -6.70
CA VAL A 62 -4.07 0.04 -5.73
C VAL A 62 -2.91 -0.68 -6.41
N ARG A 63 -1.67 -0.28 -6.08
CA ARG A 63 -0.46 -1.03 -6.41
C ARG A 63 0.18 -1.54 -5.12
N ILE A 64 0.62 -2.80 -5.14
CA ILE A 64 1.06 -3.53 -3.95
C ILE A 64 2.51 -3.93 -4.14
N PHE A 65 3.37 -3.54 -3.20
CA PHE A 65 4.80 -3.83 -3.26
C PHE A 65 5.25 -4.55 -2.02
N THR A 66 5.99 -5.64 -2.20
CA THR A 66 6.89 -6.15 -1.16
C THR A 66 8.17 -5.30 -1.12
N PRO A 67 9.09 -5.52 -0.15
CA PRO A 67 10.38 -4.84 -0.15
C PRO A 67 11.22 -5.04 -1.43
N VAL A 68 10.95 -6.09 -2.22
CA VAL A 68 11.80 -6.48 -3.36
C VAL A 68 11.09 -6.47 -4.72
N SER A 69 9.77 -6.54 -4.76
CA SER A 69 9.00 -6.58 -6.02
C SER A 69 7.55 -6.13 -5.86
N GLU A 70 6.94 -5.77 -6.99
CA GLU A 70 5.50 -5.54 -7.11
C GLU A 70 4.74 -6.87 -7.19
N LEU A 71 3.58 -6.94 -6.53
CA LEU A 71 2.64 -8.03 -6.61
C LEU A 71 1.40 -7.62 -7.41
N PRO A 72 0.87 -8.48 -8.28
CA PRO A 72 -0.37 -8.20 -9.00
C PRO A 72 -1.58 -8.19 -8.05
N PHE A 73 -1.50 -8.91 -6.92
CA PHE A 73 -2.55 -8.99 -5.91
C PHE A 73 -2.00 -9.55 -4.58
N ALA A 74 -2.60 -9.14 -3.45
CA ALA A 74 -2.37 -9.74 -2.14
C ALA A 74 -3.59 -9.52 -1.22
N GLY A 75 -3.94 -10.52 -0.40
CA GLY A 75 -5.17 -10.52 0.40
C GLY A 75 -5.20 -9.47 1.52
N HIS A 76 -4.30 -9.59 2.51
CA HIS A 76 -4.30 -8.67 3.65
C HIS A 76 -4.03 -7.20 3.26
N PRO A 77 -3.16 -6.88 2.28
CA PRO A 77 -2.97 -5.50 1.86
C PRO A 77 -4.23 -4.91 1.22
N THR A 78 -5.02 -5.73 0.51
CA THR A 78 -6.32 -5.31 -0.04
C THR A 78 -7.34 -5.03 1.07
N LEU A 79 -7.30 -5.75 2.19
CA LEU A 79 -8.21 -5.48 3.33
C LEU A 79 -7.80 -4.26 4.17
N GLY A 80 -6.50 -3.98 4.25
CA GLY A 80 -5.97 -2.85 5.04
C GLY A 80 -5.91 -1.52 4.29
N THR A 81 -6.08 -1.53 2.97
CA THR A 81 -6.10 -0.34 2.10
C THR A 81 -7.52 0.16 1.92
#